data_AF-A0AB74FE16-F1
#
_entry.id   AF-A0AB74FE16-F1
#
_cell.length_a   1.000
_cell.length_b   1.000
_cell.length_c   1.000
_cell.angle_alpha   90.00
_cell.angle_beta   90.00
_cell.angle_gamma   90.00
#
_symmetry.space_group_name_H-M   'P 1'
#
loop_
_entity.id
_entity.type
_entity.pdbx_description
1 polymer ?
#
loop_
_entity_poly.entity_id
_entity_poly.type
_entity_poly.pdbx_seq_one_letter_code
_entity_poly.pdbx_strand_id
1 'polypeptide(L)'
;MPKPDLRWTSLSLGKAGLRALAEILRADLVPAGVHVATVTVDCHMVPGTDSDPDLVAEHYWQLHAERPGAWTDEIVHRGSAPV
;
A
#
# COMPACT_ATOMS: atom_id res chain seq x y z
N MET A 1 -6.96 -6.23 0.34
CA MET A 1 -7.42 -4.97 0.95
C MET A 1 -8.01 -5.25 2.32
N PRO A 2 -7.66 -4.43 3.33
CA PRO A 2 -8.32 -4.44 4.63
C PRO A 2 -9.82 -4.23 4.44
N LYS A 3 -10.64 -4.96 5.19
CA LYS A 3 -12.07 -4.69 5.20
C LYS A 3 -12.33 -3.40 6.00
N PRO A 4 -13.18 -2.48 5.49
CA PRO A 4 -13.62 -1.33 6.27
C PRO A 4 -14.21 -1.79 7.62
N ASP A 5 -13.89 -1.06 8.69
CA ASP A 5 -14.36 -1.35 10.04
C ASP A 5 -15.17 -0.16 10.57
N LEU A 6 -16.38 -0.45 11.07
CA LEU A 6 -17.29 0.52 11.68
C LEU A 6 -16.66 1.25 12.87
N ARG A 7 -15.84 0.56 13.67
CA ARG A 7 -15.12 1.14 14.83
C ARG A 7 -14.13 2.22 14.41
N TRP A 8 -13.66 2.12 13.16
CA TRP A 8 -12.66 3.01 12.57
C TRP A 8 -13.23 3.73 11.35
N THR A 9 -14.46 4.25 11.44
CA THR A 9 -15.20 4.80 10.28
C THR A 9 -14.41 5.88 9.54
N SER A 10 -13.89 6.90 10.24
CA SER A 10 -13.13 7.99 9.61
C SER A 10 -11.82 7.49 8.96
N LEU A 11 -11.11 6.59 9.65
CA LEU A 11 -9.89 5.97 9.13
C LEU A 11 -10.18 5.11 7.90
N SER A 12 -11.23 4.29 7.93
CA SER A 12 -11.67 3.45 6.82
C SER A 12 -12.01 4.28 5.59
N LEU A 13 -12.77 5.37 5.78
CA LEU A 13 -13.08 6.31 4.71
C LEU A 13 -11.82 6.97 4.15
N GLY A 14 -10.91 7.41 5.02
CA GLY A 14 -9.63 8.01 4.62
C GLY A 14 -8.77 7.06 3.77
N LYS A 15 -8.65 5.79 4.19
CA LYS A 15 -7.92 4.76 3.42
C LYS A 15 -8.58 4.47 2.07
N ALA A 16 -9.91 4.40 2.01
CA ALA A 16 -10.64 4.22 0.75
C ALA A 16 -10.43 5.43 -0.19
N GLY A 17 -10.49 6.65 0.34
CA GLY A 17 -10.23 7.88 -0.42
C GLY A 17 -8.80 7.95 -0.95
N LEU A 18 -7.80 7.58 -0.15
CA LEU A 18 -6.40 7.54 -0.58
C LEU A 18 -6.18 6.57 -1.75
N ARG A 19 -6.87 5.42 -1.74
CA ARG A 19 -6.81 4.47 -2.85
C ARG A 19 -7.41 5.03 -4.14
N ALA A 20 -8.59 5.66 -4.03
CA ALA A 20 -9.21 6.32 -5.18
C ALA A 20 -8.29 7.42 -5.75
N LEU A 21 -7.63 8.18 -4.89
CA LEU A 21 -6.64 9.18 -5.31
C LEU A 21 -5.46 8.55 -6.05
N ALA A 22 -4.90 7.44 -5.55
CA ALA A 22 -3.79 6.75 -6.21
C ALA A 22 -4.17 6.22 -7.60
N GLU A 23 -5.38 5.66 -7.75
CA GLU A 23 -5.91 5.21 -9.03
C GLU A 23 -6.04 6.37 -10.03
N ILE A 24 -6.57 7.52 -9.60
CA ILE A 24 -6.69 8.73 -10.42
C ILE A 24 -5.30 9.24 -10.85
N LEU A 25 -4.37 9.36 -9.90
CA LEU A 25 -3.02 9.86 -10.16
C LEU A 25 -2.25 8.92 -11.09
N ARG A 26 -2.43 7.61 -10.98
CA ARG A 26 -1.82 6.65 -11.90
C ARG A 26 -2.29 6.87 -13.34
N ALA A 27 -3.61 7.00 -13.53
CA ALA A 27 -4.20 7.20 -14.85
C ALA A 27 -3.66 8.46 -15.54
N ASP A 28 -3.36 9.51 -14.77
CA ASP A 28 -2.83 10.78 -15.26
C ASP A 28 -1.31 10.76 -15.47
N LEU A 29 -0.56 10.19 -14.55
CA LEU A 29 0.90 10.39 -14.46
C LEU A 29 1.75 9.25 -15.08
N VAL A 30 1.17 8.06 -15.31
CA VAL A 30 1.90 6.97 -15.98
C VAL A 30 2.42 7.36 -17.38
N PRO A 31 1.66 8.06 -18.24
CA PRO A 31 2.17 8.54 -19.54
C PRO A 31 3.37 9.48 -19.43
N ALA A 32 3.51 10.19 -18.30
CA ALA A 32 4.64 11.05 -18.00
C ALA A 32 5.83 10.29 -17.39
N GLY A 33 5.75 8.96 -17.27
CA GLY A 33 6.81 8.13 -16.69
C GLY A 33 6.88 8.21 -15.17
N VAL A 34 5.79 8.56 -14.49
CA VAL A 34 5.71 8.57 -13.02
C VAL A 34 4.98 7.33 -12.53
N HIS A 35 5.64 6.56 -11.67
CA HIS A 35 5.07 5.37 -11.02
C HIS A 35 4.28 5.78 -9.77
N VAL A 36 2.98 5.49 -9.77
CA VAL A 36 2.12 5.68 -8.60
C VAL A 36 1.65 4.32 -8.10
N ALA A 37 1.98 3.98 -6.86
CA ALA A 37 1.63 2.72 -6.22
C ALA A 37 1.27 2.92 -4.74
N THR A 38 0.56 1.96 -4.17
CA THR A 38 0.24 1.93 -2.74
C THR A 38 0.83 0.70 -2.06
N VAL A 39 1.33 0.88 -0.84
CA VAL A 39 1.69 -0.22 0.07
C VAL A 39 0.70 -0.18 1.23
N THR A 40 -0.23 -1.13 1.23
CA THR A 40 -1.26 -1.25 2.26
C THR A 40 -0.80 -2.20 3.35
N VAL A 41 -0.71 -1.71 4.58
CA VAL A 41 -0.35 -2.50 5.77
C VAL A 41 -1.63 -2.92 6.51
N ASP A 42 -1.80 -4.23 6.67
CA ASP A 42 -2.98 -4.87 7.29
C ASP A 42 -2.59 -5.69 8.52
N CYS A 43 -1.80 -5.10 9.41
CA CYS A 43 -1.36 -5.68 10.68
C CYS A 43 -0.81 -4.58 11.61
N HIS A 44 -0.69 -4.87 12.91
CA HIS A 44 0.21 -4.10 13.77
C HIS A 44 1.66 -4.39 13.43
N MET A 45 2.53 -3.38 13.49
CA MET A 45 3.96 -3.56 13.26
C MET A 45 4.63 -4.16 14.49
N VAL A 46 5.33 -5.26 14.32
CA VAL A 46 6.05 -5.94 15.41
C VAL A 46 7.43 -6.36 14.90
N PRO A 47 8.52 -5.75 15.40
CA PRO A 47 9.88 -6.14 14.99
C PRO A 47 10.17 -7.62 15.27
N GLY A 48 10.87 -8.27 14.35
CA GLY A 48 11.25 -9.69 14.42
C GLY A 48 10.12 -10.67 14.08
N THR A 49 8.96 -10.20 13.60
CA THR A 49 7.85 -11.06 13.16
C THR A 49 7.61 -10.94 11.66
N ASP A 50 6.56 -11.59 11.15
CA ASP A 50 6.08 -11.39 9.79
C ASP A 50 5.41 -10.02 9.56
N SER A 51 5.32 -9.18 10.60
CA SER A 51 4.89 -7.78 10.58
C SER A 51 6.05 -6.82 10.86
N ASP A 52 7.29 -7.24 10.64
CA ASP A 52 8.46 -6.39 10.85
C ASP A 52 8.42 -5.17 9.89
N PRO A 53 8.57 -3.94 10.40
CA PRO A 53 8.67 -2.73 9.56
C PRO A 53 9.67 -2.84 8.41
N ASP A 54 10.78 -3.57 8.58
CA ASP A 54 11.79 -3.76 7.53
C ASP A 54 11.22 -4.56 6.35
N LEU A 55 10.31 -5.51 6.60
CA LEU A 55 9.59 -6.22 5.52
C LEU A 55 8.66 -5.29 4.74
N VAL A 56 8.13 -4.26 5.39
CA VAL A 56 7.30 -3.25 4.72
C VAL A 56 8.14 -2.27 3.92
N ALA A 57 9.30 -1.88 4.45
CA ALA A 57 10.27 -1.04 3.74
C ALA A 57 10.75 -1.72 2.44
N GLU A 58 10.93 -3.03 2.45
CA GLU A 58 11.33 -3.79 1.27
C GLU A 58 10.30 -3.69 0.13
N HIS A 59 8.99 -3.62 0.41
CA HIS A 59 7.97 -3.39 -0.63
C HIS A 59 8.16 -2.04 -1.34
N TYR A 60 8.53 -1.00 -0.60
CA TYR A 60 8.84 0.31 -1.20
C TYR A 60 10.08 0.25 -2.08
N TRP A 61 11.12 -0.47 -1.63
CA TRP A 61 12.34 -0.65 -2.41
C TRP A 61 12.08 -1.43 -3.70
N GLN A 62 11.28 -2.49 -3.63
CA GLN A 62 10.88 -3.29 -4.79
C GLN A 62 10.13 -2.45 -5.81
N LEU A 63 9.09 -1.72 -5.38
CA LEU A 63 8.33 -0.81 -6.25
C LEU A 63 9.24 0.23 -6.92
N HIS A 64 10.15 0.83 -6.15
CA HIS A 64 11.11 1.81 -6.69
C HIS A 64 12.02 1.20 -7.77
N ALA A 65 12.42 -0.06 -7.62
CA ALA A 65 13.32 -0.75 -8.54
C ALA A 65 12.64 -1.36 -9.78
N GLU A 66 11.31 -1.33 -9.86
CA GLU A 66 10.57 -1.88 -10.99
C GLU A 66 10.86 -1.12 -12.29
N ARG A 67 10.92 -1.88 -13.40
CA ARG A 67 11.13 -1.29 -14.72
C ARG A 67 9.83 -0.65 -15.24
N PRO A 68 9.93 0.50 -15.95
CA PRO A 68 8.77 1.07 -16.64
C PRO A 68 8.07 0.03 -17.52
N GLY A 69 6.73 -0.01 -17.46
CA GLY A 69 5.90 -0.98 -18.19
C GLY A 69 5.65 -2.31 -17.49
N ALA A 70 6.27 -2.55 -16.33
CA ALA A 70 6.02 -3.71 -15.47
C ALA A 70 5.64 -3.29 -14.03
N TRP A 71 5.09 -2.08 -13.89
CA TRP A 71 4.80 -1.49 -12.60
C TRP A 71 3.64 -2.17 -11.89
N THR A 72 3.87 -2.47 -10.60
CA THR A 72 2.86 -2.94 -9.67
C THR A 72 2.09 -1.75 -9.11
N ASP A 73 0.78 -1.93 -9.05
CA ASP A 73 -0.17 -0.88 -8.67
C ASP A 73 -0.45 -0.85 -7.17
N GLU A 74 -0.49 -2.01 -6.53
CA GLU A 74 -0.80 -2.16 -5.11
C GLU A 74 -0.06 -3.37 -4.56
N ILE A 75 0.52 -3.19 -3.37
CA ILE A 75 0.99 -4.28 -2.51
C ILE A 75 0.17 -4.26 -1.23
N VAL A 76 -0.26 -5.43 -0.75
CA VAL A 76 -0.91 -5.58 0.56
C VAL A 76 -0.02 -6.46 1.43
N HIS A 77 0.63 -5.85 2.41
CA HIS A 77 1.37 -6.57 3.44
C HIS A 77 0.41 -6.99 4.55
N ARG A 78 0.32 -8.31 4.77
CA ARG A 78 -0.46 -8.91 5.85
C ARG A 78 0.52 -9.64 6.75
N GLY A 79 0.50 -9.31 8.03
CA GLY A 79 1.19 -10.10 9.03
C GLY A 79 0.22 -10.74 10.01
N SER A 80 0.75 -11.66 10.81
CA SER A 80 0.00 -12.44 11.79
C SER A 80 -0.40 -11.63 13.03
N ALA A 81 0.22 -10.47 13.24
CA ALA A 81 -0.16 -9.56 14.31
C ALA A 81 -1.56 -8.95 14.02
N PRO A 82 -2.52 -9.08 14.95
CA PRO A 82 -3.86 -8.51 14.76
C PRO A 82 -3.79 -6.99 14.57
N VAL A 83 -4.81 -6.40 13.92
CA VAL A 83 -4.95 -4.96 13.63
C VAL A 83 -5.96 -4.28 14.56
#